data_AF-A0A537E5U8-F1
#
_entry.id   AF-A0A537E5U8-F1
#
_cell.length_a   1.000
_cell.length_b   1.000
_cell.length_c   1.000
_cell.angle_alpha   90.00
_cell.angle_beta   90.00
_cell.angle_gamma   90.00
#
_symmetry.space_group_name_H-M   'P 1'
#
loop_
_entity.id
_entity.type
_entity.pdbx_description
1 polymer ?
#
loop_
_entity_poly.entity_id
_entity_poly.type
_entity_poly.pdbx_seq_one_letter_code
_entity_poly.pdbx_strand_id
1 'polypeptide(L)'
;MVTTKENPLGFPELVESGEIELTPRDSNILQAIQEEGLTVFAFDGLKRLLGVHQEMLSRVLDRLEDEGLVEKVSEGYRLTVRGNQQAPRPLSSTQPRIPIVQSLLPHDIDVQRIIAGLKGRWFGSLRWLGYSQNEEGLVLKWITEEDSIQIDAKFTENYLSIDAKVGGERDTSQAVKASHQLMGHISRLYGGPRRGRNMLTPVAFFPDMSFA
;
A
#
# COMPACT_ATOMS: atom_id res chain seq x y z
N MET A 1 -66.80 -22.87 2.27
CA MET A 1 -66.67 -21.69 1.39
C MET A 1 -66.32 -20.49 2.25
N VAL A 2 -65.04 -20.15 2.35
CA VAL A 2 -64.54 -18.85 2.83
C VAL A 2 -63.33 -18.52 1.96
N THR A 3 -63.41 -17.41 1.25
CA THR A 3 -62.38 -16.87 0.38
C THR A 3 -61.31 -16.19 1.24
N THR A 4 -60.08 -16.68 1.24
CA THR A 4 -58.92 -15.92 1.72
C THR A 4 -58.11 -15.51 0.51
N LYS A 5 -58.12 -14.20 0.25
CA LYS A 5 -57.31 -13.55 -0.79
C LYS A 5 -55.83 -13.78 -0.50
N GLU A 6 -55.13 -14.23 -1.52
CA GLU A 6 -53.69 -14.17 -1.59
C GLU A 6 -53.22 -12.71 -1.48
N ASN A 7 -52.12 -12.51 -0.76
CA ASN A 7 -51.35 -11.27 -0.76
C ASN A 7 -50.10 -11.49 -1.63
N PRO A 8 -50.16 -11.23 -2.95
CA PRO A 8 -48.98 -11.27 -3.78
C PRO A 8 -48.37 -9.88 -3.73
N LEU A 9 -47.28 -9.73 -2.98
CA LEU A 9 -46.23 -8.71 -3.10
C LEU A 9 -45.44 -8.71 -1.80
N GLY A 10 -44.58 -9.72 -1.64
CA GLY A 10 -43.48 -9.65 -0.69
C GLY A 10 -42.50 -8.60 -1.18
N PHE A 11 -42.61 -7.39 -0.64
CA PHE A 11 -41.51 -6.43 -0.71
C PHE A 11 -40.30 -7.09 -0.02
N PRO A 12 -39.09 -7.05 -0.60
CA PRO A 12 -37.91 -7.40 0.16
C PRO A 12 -37.86 -6.44 1.34
N GLU A 13 -37.75 -6.98 2.57
CA GLU A 13 -37.34 -6.20 3.74
C GLU A 13 -36.11 -5.39 3.32
N LEU A 14 -36.28 -4.08 3.18
CA LEU A 14 -35.18 -3.17 3.11
C LEU A 14 -34.45 -3.37 4.44
N VAL A 15 -33.32 -4.08 4.38
CA VAL A 15 -32.37 -4.13 5.47
C VAL A 15 -32.12 -2.67 5.83
N GLU A 16 -32.64 -2.24 6.97
CA GLU A 16 -32.31 -0.96 7.58
C GLU A 16 -30.79 -0.91 7.60
N SER A 17 -30.23 -0.20 6.64
CA SER A 17 -28.84 0.19 6.67
C SER A 17 -28.83 1.26 7.75
N GLY A 18 -28.71 0.83 9.01
CA GLY A 18 -28.60 1.75 10.13
C GLY A 18 -27.56 2.79 9.74
N GLU A 19 -27.98 4.05 9.64
CA GLU A 19 -27.05 5.15 9.42
C GLU A 19 -26.12 5.16 10.63
N ILE A 20 -24.94 4.57 10.46
CA ILE A 20 -23.88 4.63 11.44
C ILE A 20 -23.54 6.11 11.58
N GLU A 21 -23.73 6.66 12.78
CA GLU A 21 -23.43 8.06 13.07
C GLU A 21 -21.91 8.24 13.15
N LEU A 22 -21.28 8.40 11.99
CA LEU A 22 -19.85 8.62 11.87
C LEU A 22 -19.49 9.97 12.49
N THR A 23 -18.57 9.97 13.45
CA THR A 23 -17.98 11.21 13.94
C THR A 23 -17.07 11.83 12.88
N PRO A 24 -16.79 13.14 12.95
CA PRO A 24 -15.85 13.78 12.02
C PRO A 24 -14.47 13.11 11.98
N ARG A 25 -14.07 12.47 13.08
CA ARG A 25 -12.80 11.72 13.15
C ARG A 25 -12.87 10.42 12.36
N ASP A 26 -13.96 9.66 12.48
CA ASP A 26 -14.16 8.42 11.74
C ASP A 26 -14.14 8.68 10.24
N SER A 27 -14.90 9.70 9.81
CA SER A 27 -14.96 10.14 8.43
C SER A 27 -13.58 10.54 7.89
N ASN A 28 -12.77 11.24 8.69
CA ASN A 28 -11.41 11.61 8.30
C ASN A 28 -10.50 10.37 8.13
N ILE A 29 -10.55 9.42 9.06
CA ILE A 29 -9.76 8.17 8.95
C ILE A 29 -10.18 7.38 7.70
N LEU A 30 -11.48 7.17 7.53
CA LEU A 30 -12.03 6.45 6.38
C LEU A 30 -11.70 7.14 5.05
N GLN A 31 -11.80 8.47 5.01
CA GLN A 31 -11.42 9.27 3.86
C GLN A 31 -9.93 9.11 3.53
N ALA A 32 -9.03 9.18 4.51
CA ALA A 32 -7.59 9.00 4.29
C ALA A 32 -7.26 7.59 3.77
N ILE A 33 -7.93 6.55 4.29
CA ILE A 33 -7.79 5.17 3.80
C ILE A 33 -8.22 5.06 2.34
N GLN A 34 -9.32 5.72 1.95
CA GLN A 34 -9.81 5.73 0.57
C GLN A 34 -8.95 6.56 -0.38
N GLU A 35 -8.53 7.76 0.04
CA GLU A 35 -7.65 8.62 -0.75
C GLU A 35 -6.31 7.93 -1.03
N GLU A 36 -5.81 7.17 -0.07
CA GLU A 36 -4.62 6.34 -0.26
C GLU A 36 -4.92 4.97 -0.89
N GLY A 37 -6.19 4.61 -1.11
CA GLY A 37 -6.59 3.33 -1.72
C GLY A 37 -6.06 2.10 -0.96
N LEU A 38 -5.92 2.19 0.37
CA LEU A 38 -5.32 1.14 1.19
C LEU A 38 -6.27 -0.05 1.33
N THR A 39 -5.84 -1.22 0.85
CA THR A 39 -6.54 -2.48 1.07
C THR A 39 -6.23 -3.01 2.48
N VAL A 40 -4.95 -2.98 2.86
CA VAL A 40 -4.49 -3.34 4.20
C VAL A 40 -3.50 -2.29 4.68
N PHE A 41 -3.60 -1.89 5.94
CA PHE A 41 -2.76 -0.85 6.53
C PHE A 41 -2.34 -1.19 7.95
N ALA A 42 -1.17 -0.69 8.33
CA ALA A 42 -0.64 -0.84 9.68
C ALA A 42 -1.08 0.32 10.57
N PHE A 43 -1.33 0.03 11.85
CA PHE A 43 -1.69 1.04 12.86
C PHE A 43 -0.70 2.21 12.87
N ASP A 44 0.58 1.88 13.01
CA ASP A 44 1.66 2.86 13.09
C ASP A 44 1.88 3.63 11.79
N GLY A 45 1.49 3.05 10.65
CA GLY A 45 1.50 3.71 9.35
C GLY A 45 0.39 4.75 9.25
N LEU A 46 -0.84 4.34 9.56
CA LEU A 46 -2.01 5.21 9.52
C LEU A 46 -1.91 6.35 10.56
N LYS A 47 -1.36 6.07 11.74
CA LYS A 47 -1.05 7.07 12.77
C LYS A 47 -0.19 8.21 12.24
N ARG A 48 0.85 7.86 11.49
CA ARG A 48 1.80 8.78 10.86
C ARG A 48 1.15 9.56 9.73
N LEU A 49 0.46 8.87 8.83
CA LEU A 49 -0.27 9.48 7.73
C LEU A 49 -1.24 10.57 8.20
N LEU A 50 -1.94 10.34 9.30
CA LEU A 50 -2.92 11.27 9.85
C LEU A 50 -2.33 12.28 10.86
N GLY A 51 -1.09 12.07 11.33
CA GLY A 51 -0.47 12.90 12.37
C GLY A 51 -1.22 12.88 13.71
N VAL A 52 -1.82 11.74 14.09
CA VAL A 52 -2.73 11.63 15.24
C VAL A 52 -2.11 10.91 16.43
N HIS A 53 -2.62 11.19 17.64
CA HIS A 53 -2.23 10.47 18.85
C HIS A 53 -2.69 9.00 18.83
N GLN A 54 -1.85 8.10 19.36
CA GLN A 54 -2.12 6.66 19.38
C GLN A 54 -3.43 6.27 20.10
N GLU A 55 -3.76 6.95 21.21
CA GLU A 55 -4.98 6.66 21.96
C GLU A 55 -6.24 7.03 21.17
N MET A 56 -6.16 8.12 20.40
CA MET A 56 -7.26 8.55 19.54
C MET A 56 -7.47 7.55 18.42
N LEU A 57 -6.39 7.16 17.73
CA LEU A 57 -6.45 6.18 16.65
C LEU A 57 -6.96 4.82 17.13
N SER A 58 -6.49 4.34 18.29
CA SER A 58 -6.97 3.07 18.86
C SER A 58 -8.48 3.13 19.09
N ARG A 59 -8.97 4.14 19.81
CA ARG A 59 -10.40 4.27 20.12
C ARG A 59 -11.26 4.35 18.86
N VAL A 60 -10.80 5.05 17.82
CA VAL A 60 -11.53 5.13 16.55
C VAL A 60 -11.52 3.79 15.82
N LEU A 61 -10.38 3.13 15.72
CA LEU A 61 -10.29 1.83 15.04
C LEU A 61 -11.08 0.74 15.76
N ASP A 62 -11.06 0.71 17.10
CA ASP A 62 -11.84 -0.24 17.90
C ASP A 62 -13.34 -0.06 17.61
N ARG A 63 -13.83 1.19 17.56
CA ARG A 63 -15.22 1.49 17.19
C ARG A 63 -15.54 1.11 15.74
N LEU A 64 -14.67 1.46 14.79
CA LEU A 64 -14.87 1.11 13.38
C LEU A 64 -14.87 -0.42 13.16
N GLU A 65 -14.13 -1.15 13.98
CA GLU A 65 -14.15 -2.61 14.03
C GLU A 65 -15.46 -3.14 14.61
N ASP A 66 -15.93 -2.59 15.75
CA ASP A 66 -17.22 -2.94 16.35
C ASP A 66 -18.41 -2.69 15.40
N GLU A 67 -18.33 -1.64 14.58
CA GLU A 67 -19.32 -1.29 13.56
C GLU A 67 -19.15 -2.10 12.25
N GLY A 68 -18.11 -2.92 12.15
CA GLY A 68 -17.82 -3.76 10.99
C GLY A 68 -17.40 -2.98 9.74
N LEU A 69 -16.92 -1.75 9.90
CA LEU A 69 -16.38 -0.90 8.82
C LEU A 69 -14.91 -1.21 8.55
N VAL A 70 -14.18 -1.63 9.57
CA VAL A 70 -12.80 -2.11 9.49
C VAL A 70 -12.73 -3.49 10.12
N GLU A 71 -11.79 -4.32 9.69
CA GLU A 71 -11.50 -5.60 10.33
C GLU A 71 -10.01 -5.71 10.66
N LYS A 72 -9.69 -6.31 11.81
CA LYS A 72 -8.31 -6.61 12.18
C LYS A 72 -7.84 -7.90 11.50
N VAL A 73 -6.64 -7.85 10.92
CA VAL A 73 -6.02 -8.95 10.18
C VAL A 73 -4.59 -9.16 10.66
N SER A 74 -3.98 -10.28 10.30
CA SER A 74 -2.60 -10.60 10.70
C SER A 74 -1.57 -9.54 10.26
N GLU A 75 -1.84 -8.85 9.15
CA GLU A 75 -0.98 -7.81 8.58
C GLU A 75 -1.32 -6.37 9.08
N GLY A 76 -2.33 -6.20 9.94
CA GLY A 76 -2.80 -4.89 10.41
C GLY A 76 -4.32 -4.79 10.42
N TYR A 77 -4.86 -3.87 9.64
CA TYR A 77 -6.30 -3.64 9.48
C TYR A 77 -6.67 -3.59 8.00
N ARG A 78 -7.92 -3.94 7.69
CA ARG A 78 -8.48 -3.90 6.33
C ARG A 78 -9.82 -3.18 6.34
N LEU A 79 -10.06 -2.38 5.30
CA LEU A 79 -11.36 -1.75 5.09
C LEU A 79 -12.37 -2.79 4.57
N THR A 80 -13.54 -2.89 5.19
CA THR A 80 -14.60 -3.79 4.73
C THR A 80 -15.37 -3.16 3.56
N VAL A 81 -16.18 -3.97 2.87
CA VAL A 81 -17.07 -3.45 1.81
C VAL A 81 -18.01 -2.38 2.37
N ARG A 82 -18.48 -2.54 3.61
CA ARG A 82 -19.34 -1.56 4.29
C ARG A 82 -18.58 -0.29 4.62
N GLY A 83 -17.35 -0.42 5.17
CA GLY A 83 -16.46 0.72 5.39
C GLY A 83 -16.22 1.54 4.13
N ASN A 84 -16.06 0.87 2.99
CA ASN A 84 -15.88 1.53 1.71
C ASN A 84 -17.13 2.24 1.18
N GLN A 85 -18.33 1.79 1.55
CA GLN A 85 -19.59 2.45 1.18
C GLN A 85 -19.89 3.67 2.06
N GLN A 86 -19.49 3.62 3.33
CA GLN A 86 -19.77 4.66 4.32
C GLN A 86 -18.74 5.78 4.35
N ALA A 87 -17.52 5.50 3.87
CA ALA A 87 -16.47 6.49 3.80
C ALA A 87 -16.85 7.66 2.86
N PRO A 88 -16.52 8.90 3.23
CA PRO A 88 -16.72 10.05 2.36
C PRO A 88 -15.99 9.83 1.04
N ARG A 89 -16.66 10.15 -0.07
CA ARG A 89 -16.04 10.10 -1.40
C ARG A 89 -14.81 11.02 -1.41
N PRO A 90 -13.65 10.56 -1.89
CA PRO A 90 -12.46 11.39 -1.93
C PRO A 90 -12.75 12.64 -2.76
N LEU A 91 -12.40 13.81 -2.21
CA LEU A 91 -12.40 15.04 -2.99
C LEU A 91 -11.24 14.92 -3.98
N SER A 92 -11.49 15.17 -5.27
CA SER A 92 -10.56 14.90 -6.39
C SER A 92 -9.19 15.61 -6.34
N SER A 93 -8.79 16.21 -5.22
CA SER A 93 -7.45 16.74 -4.98
C SER A 93 -6.48 15.65 -4.51
N THR A 94 -6.30 14.59 -5.30
CA THR A 94 -5.18 13.67 -5.05
C THR A 94 -3.91 14.38 -5.50
N GLN A 95 -3.02 14.69 -4.55
CA GLN A 95 -1.69 15.20 -4.86
C GLN A 95 -1.03 14.26 -5.89
N PRO A 96 -0.46 14.79 -6.99
CA PRO A 96 0.08 13.95 -8.05
C PRO A 96 1.24 13.13 -7.52
N ARG A 97 1.24 11.83 -7.84
CA ARG A 97 2.38 10.95 -7.62
C ARG A 97 3.35 11.12 -8.78
N ILE A 98 4.60 11.39 -8.46
CA ILE A 98 5.66 11.60 -9.45
C ILE A 98 6.47 10.31 -9.57
N PRO A 99 6.58 9.70 -10.76
CA PRO A 99 7.42 8.53 -10.94
C PRO A 99 8.90 8.92 -10.81
N ILE A 100 9.61 8.28 -9.88
CA ILE A 100 11.03 8.54 -9.62
C ILE A 100 11.91 7.47 -10.25
N VAL A 101 11.51 6.20 -10.13
CA VAL A 101 12.25 5.07 -10.70
C VAL A 101 11.30 4.17 -11.46
N GLN A 102 11.67 3.83 -12.68
CA GLN A 102 10.96 2.84 -13.49
C GLN A 102 11.95 1.79 -13.98
N SER A 103 11.59 0.53 -13.85
CA SER A 103 12.46 -0.60 -14.22
C SER A 103 11.64 -1.77 -14.76
N LEU A 104 12.21 -2.47 -15.73
CA LEU A 104 11.71 -3.76 -16.18
C LEU A 104 12.02 -4.82 -15.13
N LEU A 105 11.03 -5.67 -14.83
CA LEU A 105 11.23 -6.84 -13.99
C LEU A 105 11.72 -8.01 -14.86
N PRO A 106 12.85 -8.64 -14.53
CA PRO A 106 13.27 -9.87 -15.17
C PRO A 106 12.20 -10.98 -15.07
N HIS A 107 12.00 -11.72 -16.16
CA HIS A 107 10.94 -12.73 -16.27
C HIS A 107 11.16 -13.96 -15.36
N ASP A 108 12.37 -14.16 -14.86
CA ASP A 108 12.78 -15.26 -13.98
C ASP A 108 12.59 -14.97 -12.49
N ILE A 109 12.04 -13.80 -12.15
CA ILE A 109 11.88 -13.35 -10.78
C ILE A 109 10.51 -13.70 -10.22
N ASP A 110 10.53 -14.27 -9.01
CA ASP A 110 9.33 -14.44 -8.19
C ASP A 110 8.97 -13.11 -7.50
N VAL A 111 8.04 -12.37 -8.13
CA VAL A 111 7.52 -11.10 -7.61
C VAL A 111 6.85 -11.27 -6.24
N GLN A 112 6.19 -12.42 -5.99
CA GLN A 112 5.54 -12.68 -4.70
C GLN A 112 6.57 -12.81 -3.58
N ARG A 113 7.72 -13.41 -3.86
CA ARG A 113 8.84 -13.46 -2.91
C ARG A 113 9.39 -12.08 -2.57
N ILE A 114 9.50 -11.19 -3.56
CA ILE A 114 9.93 -9.80 -3.33
C ILE A 114 8.90 -9.09 -2.45
N ILE A 115 7.62 -9.17 -2.82
CA ILE A 115 6.52 -8.57 -2.06
C ILE A 115 6.55 -9.06 -0.61
N ALA A 116 6.67 -10.37 -0.38
CA ALA A 116 6.78 -10.95 0.97
C ALA A 116 8.04 -10.45 1.72
N GLY A 117 9.12 -10.16 1.00
CA GLY A 117 10.34 -9.56 1.53
C GLY A 117 10.24 -8.07 1.86
N LEU A 118 9.22 -7.38 1.35
CA LEU A 118 9.02 -5.93 1.53
C LEU A 118 7.87 -5.61 2.49
N LYS A 119 6.79 -6.41 2.45
CA LYS A 119 5.61 -6.21 3.29
C LYS A 119 5.97 -6.13 4.77
N GLY A 120 5.41 -5.15 5.45
CA GLY A 120 5.62 -4.92 6.89
C GLY A 120 7.00 -4.40 7.27
N ARG A 121 7.92 -4.18 6.33
CA ARG A 121 9.31 -3.80 6.63
C ARG A 121 9.53 -2.30 6.61
N TRP A 122 10.46 -1.87 7.47
CA TRP A 122 10.96 -0.50 7.52
C TRP A 122 12.34 -0.44 6.85
N PHE A 123 12.62 0.65 6.15
CA PHE A 123 13.86 0.84 5.40
C PHE A 123 14.40 2.26 5.59
N GLY A 124 15.46 2.44 6.37
CA GLY A 124 15.99 3.78 6.65
C GLY A 124 14.92 4.68 7.28
N SER A 125 14.53 5.76 6.60
CA SER A 125 13.44 6.67 7.03
C SER A 125 12.04 6.19 6.62
N LEU A 126 11.91 5.16 5.78
CA LEU A 126 10.63 4.64 5.30
C LEU A 126 10.00 3.75 6.37
N ARG A 127 8.81 4.14 6.83
CA ARG A 127 7.96 3.39 7.75
C ARG A 127 6.81 2.77 6.97
N TRP A 128 6.53 1.51 7.27
CA TRP A 128 5.49 0.74 6.57
C TRP A 128 4.11 1.36 6.81
N LEU A 129 3.42 1.71 5.71
CA LEU A 129 2.05 2.21 5.75
C LEU A 129 1.05 1.08 5.51
N GLY A 130 1.26 0.32 4.44
CA GLY A 130 0.30 -0.69 4.01
C GLY A 130 0.47 -1.04 2.54
N TYR A 131 -0.56 -1.63 1.97
CA TYR A 131 -0.61 -1.91 0.54
C TYR A 131 -2.01 -1.71 -0.04
N SER A 132 -2.05 -1.41 -1.33
CA SER A 132 -3.22 -1.43 -2.18
C SER A 132 -3.13 -2.62 -3.13
N GLN A 133 -4.21 -3.37 -3.28
CA GLN A 133 -4.31 -4.47 -4.23
C GLN A 133 -5.55 -4.27 -5.09
N ASN A 134 -5.34 -4.20 -6.40
CA ASN A 134 -6.41 -4.11 -7.39
C ASN A 134 -6.06 -4.98 -8.62
N GLU A 135 -6.91 -4.92 -9.65
CA GLU A 135 -6.70 -5.68 -10.90
C GLU A 135 -5.42 -5.26 -11.64
N GLU A 136 -4.91 -4.04 -11.44
CA GLU A 136 -3.69 -3.53 -12.07
C GLU A 136 -2.39 -4.01 -11.40
N GLY A 137 -2.49 -4.57 -10.19
CA GLY A 137 -1.36 -5.11 -9.46
C GLY A 137 -1.35 -4.75 -7.98
N LEU A 138 -0.15 -4.81 -7.39
CA LEU A 138 0.07 -4.55 -5.98
C LEU A 138 0.91 -3.29 -5.81
N VAL A 139 0.44 -2.35 -4.99
CA VAL A 139 1.16 -1.15 -4.62
C VAL A 139 1.52 -1.22 -3.14
N LEU A 140 2.80 -1.30 -2.83
CA LEU A 140 3.32 -1.25 -1.46
C LEU A 140 3.61 0.21 -1.09
N LYS A 141 3.25 0.63 0.13
CA LYS A 141 3.31 2.04 0.53
C LYS A 141 4.10 2.24 1.81
N TRP A 142 4.93 3.28 1.80
CA TRP A 142 5.70 3.74 2.95
C TRP A 142 5.59 5.24 3.11
N ILE A 143 5.71 5.71 4.35
CA ILE A 143 5.78 7.13 4.68
C ILE A 143 7.10 7.43 5.40
N THR A 144 7.69 8.60 5.17
CA THR A 144 8.89 9.04 5.89
C THR A 144 8.58 9.37 7.35
N GLU A 145 9.61 9.35 8.20
CA GLU A 145 9.48 9.65 9.64
C GLU A 145 9.08 11.09 9.95
N GLU A 146 9.32 12.03 9.03
CA GLU A 146 8.84 13.42 9.11
C GLU A 146 7.44 13.58 8.46
N ASP A 147 6.78 12.46 8.12
CA ASP A 147 5.42 12.32 7.59
C ASP A 147 5.12 13.13 6.30
N SER A 148 6.13 13.72 5.67
CA SER A 148 5.99 14.63 4.52
C SER A 148 6.00 13.94 3.16
N ILE A 149 6.54 12.72 3.08
CA ILE A 149 6.80 12.03 1.81
C ILE A 149 6.26 10.62 1.88
N GLN A 150 5.42 10.28 0.92
CA GLN A 150 4.99 8.91 0.70
C GLN A 150 5.70 8.32 -0.52
N ILE A 151 6.21 7.11 -0.37
CA ILE A 151 6.83 6.33 -1.44
C ILE A 151 5.98 5.09 -1.70
N ASP A 152 5.58 4.91 -2.95
CA ASP A 152 4.77 3.80 -3.42
C ASP A 152 5.62 2.96 -4.38
N ALA A 153 5.67 1.64 -4.18
CA ALA A 153 6.23 0.70 -5.14
C ALA A 153 5.09 -0.09 -5.80
N LYS A 154 4.82 0.21 -7.07
CA LYS A 154 3.83 -0.48 -7.90
C LYS A 154 4.52 -1.63 -8.65
N PHE A 155 4.09 -2.84 -8.35
CA PHE A 155 4.46 -4.04 -9.08
C PHE A 155 3.34 -4.39 -10.05
N THR A 156 3.64 -4.30 -11.35
CA THR A 156 2.80 -4.85 -12.43
C THR A 156 3.47 -6.10 -13.01
N GLU A 157 2.89 -6.72 -14.04
CA GLU A 157 3.41 -7.97 -14.61
C GLU A 157 4.88 -7.86 -15.05
N ASN A 158 5.27 -6.76 -15.70
CA ASN A 158 6.59 -6.62 -16.32
C ASN A 158 7.40 -5.42 -15.79
N TYR A 159 6.82 -4.58 -14.94
CA TYR A 159 7.45 -3.34 -14.51
C TYR A 159 7.32 -3.11 -13.01
N LEU A 160 8.36 -2.50 -12.47
CA LEU A 160 8.37 -1.88 -11.16
C LEU A 160 8.41 -0.36 -11.37
N SER A 161 7.43 0.35 -10.82
CA SER A 161 7.47 1.81 -10.66
C SER A 161 7.60 2.15 -9.19
N ILE A 162 8.51 3.07 -8.87
CA ILE A 162 8.59 3.71 -7.55
C ILE A 162 8.20 5.17 -7.73
N ASP A 163 7.07 5.52 -7.13
CA ASP A 163 6.44 6.81 -7.25
C ASP A 163 6.45 7.52 -5.89
N ALA A 164 6.58 8.84 -5.91
CA ALA A 164 6.59 9.65 -4.70
C ALA A 164 5.43 10.65 -4.68
N LYS A 165 4.78 10.79 -3.53
CA LYS A 165 3.87 11.89 -3.21
C LYS A 165 4.60 12.85 -2.27
N VAL A 166 4.75 14.10 -2.70
CA VAL A 166 5.55 15.13 -2.01
C VAL A 166 4.73 16.41 -1.80
N GLY A 167 4.95 17.09 -0.67
CA GLY A 167 4.28 18.35 -0.32
C GLY A 167 4.95 19.60 -0.89
N GLY A 168 6.28 19.61 -1.08
CA GLY A 168 7.03 20.75 -1.64
C GLY A 168 8.36 20.39 -2.32
N GLU A 169 9.06 21.40 -2.88
CA GLU A 169 10.28 21.18 -3.68
C GLU A 169 11.44 20.54 -2.88
N ARG A 170 11.66 20.94 -1.63
CA ARG A 170 12.71 20.36 -0.78
C ARG A 170 12.51 18.85 -0.55
N ASP A 171 11.26 18.41 -0.59
CA ASP A 171 10.86 17.02 -0.36
C ASP A 171 11.19 16.13 -1.56
N THR A 172 11.30 16.70 -2.76
CA THR A 172 11.66 15.93 -3.98
C THR A 172 13.04 15.26 -3.86
N SER A 173 14.05 15.99 -3.39
CA SER A 173 15.41 15.44 -3.25
C SER A 173 15.46 14.32 -2.21
N GLN A 174 14.68 14.42 -1.14
CA GLN A 174 14.56 13.36 -0.15
C GLN A 174 13.78 12.16 -0.70
N ALA A 175 12.71 12.40 -1.44
CA ALA A 175 11.92 11.36 -2.10
C ALA A 175 12.77 10.56 -3.11
N VAL A 176 13.64 11.23 -3.86
CA VAL A 176 14.60 10.58 -4.77
C VAL A 176 15.54 9.66 -3.99
N LYS A 177 16.15 10.15 -2.92
CA LYS A 177 17.04 9.34 -2.06
C LYS A 177 16.32 8.12 -1.48
N ALA A 178 15.12 8.31 -0.95
CA ALA A 178 14.31 7.23 -0.38
C ALA A 178 13.90 6.19 -1.43
N SER A 179 13.51 6.64 -2.63
CA SER A 179 13.15 5.77 -3.76
C SER A 179 14.33 4.90 -4.21
N HIS A 180 15.53 5.47 -4.32
CA HIS A 180 16.73 4.71 -4.66
C HIS A 180 17.18 3.77 -3.54
N GLN A 181 16.99 4.14 -2.27
CA GLN A 181 17.21 3.22 -1.15
C GLN A 181 16.27 2.01 -1.24
N LEU A 182 14.98 2.25 -1.49
CA LEU A 182 13.99 1.18 -1.70
C LEU A 182 14.39 0.30 -2.89
N MET A 183 14.75 0.88 -4.03
CA MET A 183 15.24 0.12 -5.18
C MET A 183 16.47 -0.73 -4.82
N GLY A 184 17.43 -0.20 -4.07
CA GLY A 184 18.59 -0.97 -3.60
C GLY A 184 18.24 -2.13 -2.65
N HIS A 185 17.14 -2.03 -1.90
CA HIS A 185 16.59 -3.17 -1.15
C HIS A 185 15.92 -4.18 -2.08
N ILE A 186 15.13 -3.73 -3.03
CA ILE A 186 14.46 -4.58 -4.02
C ILE A 186 15.48 -5.36 -4.86
N SER A 187 16.52 -4.70 -5.36
CA SER A 187 17.58 -5.34 -6.16
C SER A 187 18.32 -6.45 -5.41
N ARG A 188 18.41 -6.36 -4.08
CA ARG A 188 18.97 -7.44 -3.26
C ARG A 188 18.01 -8.63 -3.11
N LEU A 189 16.71 -8.39 -3.19
CA LEU A 189 15.69 -9.43 -3.18
C LEU A 189 15.58 -10.17 -4.52
N TYR A 190 15.96 -9.52 -5.64
CA TYR A 190 16.15 -10.21 -6.93
C TYR A 190 17.17 -11.33 -6.82
N GLY A 191 18.26 -11.10 -6.07
CA GLY A 191 19.31 -12.07 -5.80
C GLY A 191 19.01 -12.98 -4.60
N GLY A 192 18.02 -13.87 -4.70
CA GLY A 192 17.87 -14.99 -3.75
C GLY A 192 19.19 -15.80 -3.62
N PRO A 193 19.44 -16.50 -2.50
CA PRO A 193 20.78 -16.95 -2.12
C PRO A 193 21.40 -17.83 -3.19
N ARG A 194 22.46 -17.35 -3.83
CA ARG A 194 23.45 -18.22 -4.48
C ARG A 194 24.16 -19.05 -3.41
N ARG A 195 23.52 -20.10 -2.90
CA ARG A 195 24.23 -21.24 -2.31
C ARG A 195 24.48 -22.25 -3.42
N GLY A 196 25.62 -22.08 -4.07
CA GLY A 196 26.09 -22.93 -5.13
C GLY A 196 27.26 -22.25 -5.81
N ARG A 197 28.47 -22.50 -5.30
CA ARG A 197 29.73 -22.35 -6.04
C ARG A 197 29.48 -22.70 -7.51
N ASN A 198 29.70 -21.74 -8.40
CA ASN A 198 30.34 -22.02 -9.68
C ASN A 198 31.13 -20.78 -10.09
N MET A 199 32.44 -20.97 -9.94
CA MET A 199 33.58 -20.29 -10.53
C MET A 199 33.33 -18.87 -11.04
N LEU A 200 33.94 -17.92 -10.32
CA LEU A 200 34.64 -16.82 -10.95
C LEU A 200 35.48 -17.42 -12.09
N THR A 201 35.06 -17.27 -13.34
CA THR A 201 36.03 -17.26 -14.43
C THR A 201 36.67 -15.89 -14.34
N PRO A 202 37.94 -15.76 -13.91
CA PRO A 202 38.64 -14.51 -14.17
C PRO A 202 38.62 -14.33 -15.68
N VAL A 203 38.09 -13.20 -16.16
CA VAL A 203 38.35 -12.75 -17.51
C VAL A 203 39.86 -12.57 -17.58
N ALA A 204 40.54 -13.56 -18.17
CA ALA A 204 41.94 -13.45 -18.49
C ALA A 204 42.07 -12.34 -19.52
N PHE A 205 42.53 -11.17 -19.06
CA PHE A 205 42.98 -10.11 -19.92
C PHE A 205 44.27 -10.61 -20.57
N PHE A 206 44.20 -11.04 -21.83
CA PHE A 206 45.38 -11.25 -22.66
C PHE A 206 45.64 -9.94 -23.39
N PRO A 207 46.62 -9.12 -22.98
CA PRO A 207 47.08 -8.04 -23.83
C PRO A 207 47.85 -8.69 -24.98
N ASP A 208 47.21 -8.79 -26.14
CA ASP A 208 47.91 -9.05 -27.39
C ASP A 208 48.77 -7.81 -27.70
N MET A 209 50.05 -7.89 -27.33
CA MET A 209 51.08 -6.95 -27.75
C MET A 209 51.97 -7.66 -28.76
N SER A 210 51.51 -7.65 -30.02
CA SER A 210 52.38 -7.83 -31.17
C SER A 210 51.76 -7.16 -32.39
N PHE A 211 52.10 -5.89 -32.61
CA PHE A 211 52.18 -5.35 -33.97
C PHE A 211 53.66 -5.33 -34.35
N ALA A 212 53.98 -6.13 -35.36
CA ALA A 212 55.26 -6.11 -36.08
C ALA A 212 55.38 -4.84 -36.94
#